data_AF-A0A531KVP3-F1
#
_entry.id   AF-A0A531KVP3-F1
#
_cell.length_a   1.000
_cell.length_b   1.000
_cell.length_c   1.000
_cell.angle_alpha   90.00
_cell.angle_beta   90.00
_cell.angle_gamma   90.00
#
_symmetry.space_group_name_H-M   'P 1'
#
loop_
_entity.id
_entity.type
_entity.pdbx_description
1 polymer ?
#
loop_
_entity_poly.entity_id
_entity_poly.type
_entity_poly.pdbx_seq_one_letter_code
_entity_poly.pdbx_strand_id
1 'polypeptide(L)'
;MAGPRAYLDYNASAPLLAAARTAMIAALDVAANPSSVHAEGRAARRLIENARRDVALLVNASAEHVVFTSGATEAASTLLTPDWQMGRGTVRMSRLYV
;
A
#
# COMPACT_ATOMS: atom_id res chain seq x y z
N MET A 1 23.54 -34.43 11.44
CA MET A 1 22.41 -33.65 10.89
C MET A 1 22.81 -32.19 10.92
N ALA A 2 22.69 -31.47 9.79
CA ALA A 2 22.87 -30.01 9.83
C ALA A 2 21.78 -29.41 10.73
N GLY A 3 22.16 -28.50 11.63
CA GLY A 3 21.21 -27.80 12.49
C GLY A 3 20.18 -27.00 11.69
N PRO A 4 19.13 -26.47 12.35
CA PRO A 4 18.14 -25.63 11.68
C PRO A 4 18.81 -24.45 10.96
N ARG A 5 18.38 -24.17 9.71
CA ARG A 5 18.93 -23.08 8.90
C ARG A 5 18.62 -21.75 9.59
N ALA A 6 19.65 -20.97 9.92
CA ALA A 6 19.49 -19.59 10.33
C ALA A 6 19.17 -18.71 9.11
N TYR A 7 18.06 -17.98 9.13
CA TYR A 7 17.70 -17.01 8.10
C TYR A 7 18.18 -15.62 8.52
N LEU A 8 19.20 -15.11 7.83
CA LEU A 8 19.89 -13.85 8.16
C LEU A 8 19.78 -12.82 7.02
N ASP A 9 18.73 -12.91 6.20
CA ASP A 9 18.55 -12.08 4.99
C ASP A 9 17.21 -11.34 4.98
N TYR A 10 16.87 -10.70 6.12
CA TYR A 10 15.64 -9.91 6.26
C TYR A 10 15.59 -8.68 5.33
N ASN A 11 16.74 -8.26 4.78
CA ASN A 11 16.81 -7.14 3.83
C ASN A 11 16.31 -7.53 2.43
N ALA A 12 16.47 -8.80 2.01
CA ALA A 12 15.93 -9.27 0.75
C ALA A 12 14.40 -9.48 0.82
N SER A 13 13.94 -10.11 1.91
CA SER A 13 12.52 -10.26 2.22
C SER A 13 12.35 -10.66 3.69
N ALA A 14 11.18 -10.40 4.27
CA ALA A 14 10.86 -10.81 5.62
C ALA A 14 9.75 -11.87 5.62
N PRO A 15 9.82 -12.90 6.47
CA PRO A 15 8.68 -13.77 6.72
C PRO A 15 7.45 -12.97 7.13
N LEU A 16 6.30 -13.30 6.56
CA LEU A 16 5.05 -12.62 6.88
C LEU A 16 4.72 -12.79 8.36
N LEU A 17 4.46 -11.69 9.05
CA LEU A 17 4.00 -11.72 10.44
C LEU A 17 2.66 -12.46 10.54
N ALA A 18 2.47 -13.26 11.60
CA ALA A 18 1.23 -14.01 11.80
C ALA A 18 -0.02 -13.10 11.80
N ALA A 19 0.07 -11.92 12.42
CA ALA A 19 -1.00 -10.92 12.42
C ALA A 19 -1.33 -10.43 11.01
N ALA A 20 -0.31 -10.16 10.18
CA ALA A 20 -0.50 -9.74 8.79
C ALA A 20 -1.15 -10.84 7.94
N ARG A 21 -0.76 -12.11 8.16
CA ARG A 21 -1.39 -13.27 7.51
C ARG A 21 -2.88 -13.35 7.85
N THR A 22 -3.24 -13.24 9.12
CA THR A 22 -4.63 -13.28 9.57
C THR A 22 -5.46 -12.14 8.98
N ALA A 23 -4.93 -10.92 8.99
CA ALA A 23 -5.60 -9.76 8.41
C ALA A 23 -5.82 -9.91 6.90
N MET A 24 -4.83 -10.44 6.17
CA MET A 24 -4.95 -10.68 4.73
C MET A 24 -6.01 -11.72 4.39
N ILE A 25 -6.05 -12.84 5.13
CA ILE A 25 -7.07 -13.87 4.92
C ILE A 25 -8.47 -13.30 5.18
N ALA A 26 -8.65 -12.57 6.28
CA ALA A 26 -9.92 -11.94 6.58
C ALA A 26 -10.34 -10.91 5.50
N ALA A 27 -9.37 -10.20 4.90
CA ALA A 27 -9.65 -9.29 3.80
C ALA A 27 -10.03 -10.03 2.50
N LEU A 28 -9.47 -11.22 2.23
CA LEU A 28 -9.81 -12.04 1.07
C LEU A 28 -11.25 -12.59 1.13
N ASP A 29 -11.79 -12.80 2.33
CA ASP A 29 -13.18 -13.22 2.52
C ASP A 29 -14.19 -12.08 2.22
N VAL A 30 -13.72 -10.83 2.07
CA VAL A 30 -14.57 -9.69 1.71
C VAL A 30 -14.78 -9.65 0.20
N ALA A 31 -15.84 -10.32 -0.28
CA ALA A 31 -16.25 -10.33 -1.68
C ALA A 31 -17.05 -9.08 -2.10
N ALA A 32 -16.45 -7.88 -1.98
CA ALA A 32 -17.13 -6.63 -2.32
C ALA A 32 -16.20 -5.61 -3.01
N ASN A 33 -16.79 -4.83 -3.92
CA ASN A 33 -16.08 -3.73 -4.59
C ASN A 33 -16.14 -2.45 -3.72
N PRO A 34 -15.00 -1.90 -3.27
CA PRO A 34 -14.97 -0.69 -2.44
C PRO A 34 -15.45 0.59 -3.16
N SER A 35 -15.61 0.55 -4.49
CA SER A 35 -16.21 1.65 -5.27
C SER A 35 -17.75 1.60 -5.29
N SER A 36 -18.35 0.50 -4.85
CA SER A 36 -19.79 0.37 -4.80
C SER A 36 -20.41 1.17 -3.65
N VAL A 37 -21.55 1.81 -3.92
CA VAL A 37 -22.25 2.65 -2.93
C VAL A 37 -23.08 1.86 -1.92
N HIS A 38 -23.36 0.58 -2.15
CA HIS A 38 -24.16 -0.27 -1.25
C HIS A 38 -23.39 -0.68 0.01
N ALA A 39 -24.06 -1.33 0.97
CA ALA A 39 -23.54 -1.55 2.31
C ALA A 39 -22.22 -2.32 2.34
N GLU A 40 -22.10 -3.37 1.54
CA GLU A 40 -20.93 -4.24 1.40
C GLU A 40 -19.75 -3.46 0.79
N GLY A 41 -20.01 -2.65 -0.25
CA GLY A 41 -18.99 -1.79 -0.86
C GLY A 41 -18.45 -0.74 0.13
N ARG A 42 -19.35 -0.11 0.90
CA ARG A 42 -18.94 0.82 1.98
C ARG A 42 -18.17 0.11 3.10
N ALA A 43 -18.47 -1.16 3.39
CA ALA A 43 -17.71 -1.96 4.34
C ALA A 43 -16.29 -2.25 3.84
N ALA A 44 -16.14 -2.69 2.59
CA ALA A 44 -14.84 -2.89 1.95
C ALA A 44 -14.02 -1.59 1.89
N ARG A 45 -14.66 -0.46 1.54
CA ARG A 45 -14.00 0.86 1.56
C ARG A 45 -13.48 1.22 2.95
N ARG A 46 -14.28 0.99 4.01
CA ARG A 46 -13.86 1.25 5.39
C ARG A 46 -12.62 0.43 5.78
N LEU A 47 -12.50 -0.82 5.32
CA LEU A 47 -11.31 -1.63 5.57
C LEU A 47 -10.05 -0.96 5.00
N ILE A 48 -10.11 -0.48 3.76
CA ILE A 48 -8.99 0.22 3.10
C ILE A 48 -8.66 1.54 3.82
N GLU A 49 -9.68 2.33 4.19
CA GLU A 49 -9.46 3.60 4.89
C GLU A 49 -8.91 3.42 6.31
N ASN A 50 -9.25 2.32 7.00
CA ASN A 50 -8.65 1.96 8.27
C ASN A 50 -7.15 1.66 8.08
N ALA A 51 -6.81 0.81 7.11
CA ALA A 51 -5.42 0.49 6.79
C ALA A 51 -4.62 1.74 6.38
N ARG A 52 -5.24 2.69 5.67
CA ARG A 52 -4.62 3.97 5.30
C ARG A 52 -4.24 4.78 6.53
N ARG A 53 -5.12 4.85 7.54
CA ARG A 53 -4.82 5.53 8.81
C ARG A 53 -3.70 4.85 9.57
N ASP A 54 -3.72 3.52 9.64
CA ASP A 54 -2.68 2.75 10.34
C ASP A 54 -1.30 2.99 9.71
N VAL A 55 -1.20 2.97 8.37
CA VAL A 55 0.06 3.27 7.66
C VAL A 55 0.53 4.70 7.88
N ALA A 56 -0.40 5.67 7.85
CA ALA A 56 -0.06 7.08 8.07
C ALA A 56 0.55 7.32 9.46
N LEU A 57 0.04 6.62 10.49
CA LEU A 57 0.54 6.71 11.86
C LEU A 57 2.00 6.23 11.99
N LEU A 58 2.42 5.23 11.21
CA LEU A 58 3.81 4.73 11.24
C LEU A 58 4.85 5.79 10.86
N VAL A 59 4.43 6.80 10.10
CA VAL A 59 5.29 7.88 9.58
C VAL A 59 4.85 9.27 10.03
N ASN A 60 3.93 9.37 11.00
CA ASN A 60 3.38 10.63 11.51
C ASN A 60 2.80 11.55 10.40
N ALA A 61 2.09 10.97 9.43
CA ALA A 61 1.44 11.68 8.34
C ALA A 61 -0.09 11.74 8.50
N SER A 62 -0.74 12.64 7.76
CA SER A 62 -2.19 12.58 7.56
C SER A 62 -2.55 11.41 6.64
N ALA A 63 -3.66 10.73 6.92
CA ALA A 63 -4.12 9.62 6.09
C ALA A 63 -4.39 10.03 4.64
N GLU A 64 -4.80 11.28 4.40
CA GLU A 64 -5.04 11.81 3.05
C GLU A 64 -3.77 11.93 2.20
N HIS A 65 -2.58 11.90 2.82
CA HIS A 65 -1.29 11.92 2.14
C HIS A 65 -0.75 10.53 1.81
N VAL A 66 -1.43 9.46 2.22
CA VAL A 66 -1.03 8.09 1.91
C VAL A 66 -1.68 7.66 0.60
N VAL A 67 -0.90 7.17 -0.35
CA VAL A 67 -1.37 6.52 -1.58
C VAL A 67 -0.88 5.08 -1.58
N PHE A 68 -1.78 4.12 -1.78
CA PHE A 68 -1.40 2.71 -1.89
C PHE A 68 -0.97 2.41 -3.33
N THR A 69 0.15 1.72 -3.48
CA THR A 69 0.68 1.19 -4.74
C THR A 69 0.92 -0.31 -4.59
N SER A 70 1.28 -1.00 -5.67
CA SER A 70 1.65 -2.43 -5.64
C SER A 70 2.98 -2.71 -4.93
N GLY A 71 3.82 -1.70 -4.73
CA GLY A 71 5.09 -1.83 -4.03
C GLY A 71 6.00 -0.61 -4.16
N ALA A 72 7.19 -0.71 -3.55
CA ALA A 72 8.17 0.38 -3.50
C ALA A 72 8.65 0.83 -4.90
N THR A 73 8.84 -0.12 -5.83
CA THR A 73 9.25 0.21 -7.21
C THR A 73 8.20 1.08 -7.92
N GLU A 74 6.92 0.75 -7.77
CA GLU A 74 5.85 1.58 -8.35
C GLU A 74 5.80 2.94 -7.66
N ALA A 75 5.85 2.99 -6.32
CA ALA A 75 5.83 4.25 -5.58
C ALA A 75 6.98 5.19 -5.99
N ALA A 76 8.20 4.66 -6.11
CA ALA A 76 9.37 5.41 -6.55
C ALA A 76 9.20 5.90 -8.00
N SER A 77 8.71 5.04 -8.89
CA SER A 77 8.47 5.40 -10.29
C SER A 77 7.40 6.48 -10.41
N THR A 78 6.31 6.38 -9.66
CA THR A 78 5.26 7.39 -9.58
C THR A 78 5.85 8.73 -9.15
N LEU A 79 6.61 8.79 -8.05
CA LEU A 79 7.14 10.04 -7.52
C LEU A 79 8.23 10.68 -8.41
N LEU A 80 9.10 9.86 -9.01
CA LEU A 80 10.30 10.32 -9.71
C LEU A 80 10.10 10.55 -11.21
N THR A 81 8.99 10.07 -11.78
CA THR A 81 8.69 10.31 -13.20
C THR A 81 8.46 11.81 -13.44
N PRO A 82 9.19 12.46 -14.36
CA PRO A 82 9.05 13.89 -14.60
C PRO A 82 7.78 14.23 -15.38
N ASP A 83 7.25 13.30 -16.16
CA ASP A 83 6.15 13.51 -17.08
C ASP A 83 4.85 12.92 -16.51
N TRP A 84 3.98 13.78 -16.00
CA TRP A 84 2.69 13.43 -15.41
C TRP A 84 1.54 13.67 -16.38
N GLN A 85 0.43 12.96 -16.18
CA GLN A 85 -0.82 13.18 -16.91
C GLN A 85 -1.81 13.93 -16.01
N MET A 86 -2.34 15.05 -16.48
CA MET A 86 -3.42 15.78 -15.81
C MET A 86 -4.56 16.01 -16.80
N GLY A 87 -5.62 15.21 -16.67
CA GLY A 87 -6.71 15.17 -17.64
C GLY A 87 -6.24 14.65 -19.00
N ARG A 88 -6.31 15.49 -20.05
CA ARG A 88 -5.80 15.18 -21.39
C ARG A 88 -4.42 15.80 -21.69
N GLY A 89 -3.88 16.56 -20.75
CA GLY A 89 -2.60 17.27 -20.93
C GLY A 89 -1.46 16.58 -20.21
N THR A 90 -0.25 16.69 -20.76
CA THR A 90 0.97 16.32 -20.08
C THR A 90 1.50 17.48 -19.24
N VAL A 91 1.97 17.18 -18.04
CA VAL A 91 2.59 18.14 -17.14
C VAL A 91 3.99 17.65 -16.81
N ARG A 92 5.01 18.38 -17.28
CA ARG A 92 6.41 18.07 -16.96
C ARG A 92 6.84 18.82 -15.72
N MET A 93 7.25 18.10 -14.68
CA MET A 93 7.93 18.65 -13.51
C MET A 93 9.41 18.85 -13.85
N SER A 94 9.88 20.11 -13.85
CA SER A 94 11.26 20.44 -14.19
C SER A 94 12.29 20.08 -13.12
N ARG A 95 11.82 19.81 -11.90
CA ARG A 95 12.62 19.36 -10.75
C ARG A 95 11.73 18.62 -9.76
N LEU A 96 12.30 17.66 -9.04
CA LEU A 96 11.66 17.05 -7.90
C LEU A 96 11.59 18.09 -6.77
N TYR A 97 10.39 18.36 -6.28
CA TYR A 97 10.23 19.14 -5.04
C TYR A 97 10.42 18.15 -3.88
N VAL A 98 11.63 18.13 -3.33
CA VAL A 98 11.97 17.44 -2.07
C VAL A 98 12.21 18.48 -0.99
#